data_AF-A0A957S1E3-F1
#
_entry.id   AF-A0A957S1E3-F1
#
_cell.length_a   1.000
_cell.length_b   1.000
_cell.length_c   1.000
_cell.angle_alpha   90.00
_cell.angle_beta   90.00
_cell.angle_gamma   90.00
#
_symmetry.space_group_name_H-M   'P 1'
#
loop_
_entity.id
_entity.type
_entity.pdbx_description
1 polymer ?
#
loop_
_entity_poly.entity_id
_entity_poly.type
_entity_poly.pdbx_seq_one_letter_code
_entity_poly.pdbx_strand_id
1 'polypeptide(L)'
;MSVSNIFLSDPQDAPTVRIAQLYPLLELFSEYEPPVNTLFIMARAPLAGLPGIEVDAHDQLLLVDPPDDATYRFRLEGNVAAVFTGAPRAVGLPLLELVPGGVAHVRIGDHFLDIYAQSTGAIVSLPAVGVICSGAFGSDVTLPHIVPGSDGSEELDTLRLLARLLKERPLQLFIPAVGTAVNETVAVMERLAADVAYLHGLRRVIPNALARGEALETVEVLADSLLPAARNNAHAQAVHSANVHALLEAAGYVGDEP
;
A
#
# COMPACT_ATOMS: atom_id res chain seq x y z
N MET A 1 18.08 -23.76 6.46
CA MET A 1 17.12 -23.02 7.28
C MET A 1 17.56 -21.58 7.26
N SER A 2 16.76 -20.70 6.68
CA SER A 2 17.04 -19.26 6.65
C SER A 2 16.82 -18.69 8.06
N VAL A 3 17.77 -17.88 8.52
CA VAL A 3 17.67 -17.15 9.79
C VAL A 3 16.97 -15.83 9.49
N SER A 4 15.80 -15.61 10.10
CA SER A 4 15.06 -14.34 10.04
C SER A 4 15.88 -13.21 10.68
N ASN A 5 15.86 -12.03 10.08
CA ASN A 5 16.49 -10.81 10.61
C ASN A 5 15.50 -9.93 11.37
N ILE A 6 14.19 -10.17 11.23
CA ILE A 6 13.16 -9.58 12.08
C ILE A 6 13.22 -10.24 13.46
N PHE A 7 13.41 -9.42 14.50
CA PHE A 7 13.37 -9.82 15.91
C PHE A 7 12.16 -9.18 16.60
N LEU A 8 11.27 -10.03 17.15
CA LEU A 8 10.11 -9.61 17.93
C LEU A 8 10.50 -9.45 19.41
N SER A 9 10.12 -8.33 20.02
CA SER A 9 10.44 -8.02 21.41
C SER A 9 9.68 -8.88 22.43
N ASP A 10 8.46 -9.34 22.11
CA ASP A 10 7.67 -10.24 22.96
C ASP A 10 6.68 -11.07 22.10
N PRO A 11 6.76 -12.42 22.08
CA PRO A 11 5.88 -13.25 21.24
C PRO A 11 4.50 -13.54 21.88
N GLN A 12 4.17 -13.00 23.06
CA GLN A 12 3.16 -13.59 23.94
C GLN A 12 1.67 -13.28 23.70
N ASP A 13 1.25 -12.52 22.69
CA ASP A 13 -0.19 -12.33 22.42
C ASP A 13 -0.51 -12.08 20.94
N ALA A 14 0.23 -12.73 20.03
CA ALA A 14 0.19 -12.33 18.64
C ALA A 14 -0.97 -12.98 17.84
N PRO A 15 -1.62 -12.23 16.91
CA PRO A 15 -2.40 -12.80 15.81
C PRO A 15 -1.58 -13.82 15.00
N THR A 16 -2.16 -14.47 13.99
CA THR A 16 -1.40 -15.34 13.06
C THR A 16 -0.27 -14.58 12.36
N VAL A 17 0.91 -14.54 12.98
CA VAL A 17 2.12 -13.89 12.46
C VAL A 17 2.85 -14.84 11.52
N ARG A 18 3.27 -14.30 10.37
CA ARG A 18 4.09 -14.99 9.38
C ARG A 18 5.25 -14.10 8.98
N ILE A 19 6.46 -14.64 9.00
CA ILE A 19 7.65 -13.99 8.45
C ILE A 19 8.17 -14.84 7.29
N ALA A 20 8.27 -14.24 6.12
CA ALA A 20 8.80 -14.86 4.92
C ALA A 20 10.06 -14.12 4.46
N GLN A 21 11.20 -14.81 4.41
CA GLN A 21 12.39 -14.27 3.76
C GLN A 21 12.21 -14.39 2.24
N LEU A 22 12.09 -13.25 1.57
CA LEU A 22 11.91 -13.19 0.11
C LEU A 22 13.26 -13.30 -0.59
N TYR A 23 14.23 -12.50 -0.12
CA TYR A 23 15.61 -12.45 -0.59
C TYR A 23 16.53 -12.18 0.60
N PRO A 24 17.87 -12.34 0.47
CA PRO A 24 18.80 -11.91 1.50
C PRO A 24 18.53 -10.44 1.88
N LEU A 25 18.34 -10.19 3.18
CA LEU A 25 18.03 -8.86 3.72
C LEU A 25 16.71 -8.23 3.22
N LEU A 26 15.78 -9.04 2.70
CA LEU A 26 14.44 -8.64 2.30
C LEU A 26 13.41 -9.61 2.89
N GLU A 27 12.63 -9.14 3.86
CA GLU A 27 11.73 -9.98 4.65
C GLU A 27 10.32 -9.39 4.65
N LEU A 28 9.32 -10.23 4.41
CA LEU A 28 7.91 -9.87 4.50
C LEU A 28 7.36 -10.33 5.84
N PHE A 29 6.86 -9.38 6.61
CA PHE A 29 6.09 -9.62 7.82
C PHE A 29 4.60 -9.51 7.47
N SER A 30 3.81 -10.51 7.85
CA SER A 30 2.36 -10.51 7.68
C SER A 30 1.69 -10.92 8.98
N GLU A 31 0.61 -10.24 9.35
CA GLU A 31 -0.15 -10.56 10.56
C GLU A 31 -1.65 -10.35 10.40
N TYR A 32 -2.45 -10.92 11.31
CA TYR A 32 -3.92 -10.96 11.26
C TYR A 32 -4.50 -11.83 10.12
N GLU A 33 -5.82 -11.95 10.12
CA GLU A 33 -6.62 -12.56 9.07
C GLU A 33 -7.81 -11.62 8.81
N PRO A 34 -7.85 -10.87 7.69
CA PRO A 34 -6.90 -10.91 6.57
C PRO A 34 -5.52 -10.31 6.90
N PRO A 35 -4.47 -10.70 6.15
CA PRO A 35 -3.11 -10.29 6.47
C PRO A 35 -2.86 -8.80 6.23
N VAL A 36 -2.24 -8.13 7.19
CA VAL A 36 -1.63 -6.80 7.08
C VAL A 36 -0.13 -7.00 6.87
N ASN A 37 0.43 -6.39 5.83
CA ASN A 37 1.78 -6.68 5.35
C ASN A 37 2.73 -5.52 5.63
N THR A 38 3.93 -5.84 6.10
CA THR A 38 5.05 -4.92 6.26
C THR A 38 6.28 -5.50 5.58
N LEU A 39 6.89 -4.77 4.66
CA LEU A 39 8.13 -5.20 3.99
C LEU A 39 9.34 -4.58 4.71
N PHE A 40 10.28 -5.42 5.14
CA PHE A 40 11.54 -5.04 5.74
C PHE A 40 12.65 -5.13 4.70
N ILE A 41 13.28 -3.99 4.42
CA ILE A 41 14.35 -3.85 3.42
C ILE A 41 15.61 -3.41 4.15
N MET A 42 16.60 -4.30 4.22
CA MET A 42 17.75 -4.14 5.09
C MET A 42 19.06 -4.01 4.29
N ALA A 43 19.98 -3.24 4.83
CA ALA A 43 21.38 -3.22 4.46
C ALA A 43 22.22 -3.42 5.72
N ARG A 44 23.16 -4.36 5.68
CA ARG A 44 24.17 -4.49 6.72
C ARG A 44 25.42 -3.75 6.31
N ALA A 45 25.99 -2.96 7.20
CA ALA A 45 27.29 -2.36 6.95
C ALA A 45 28.32 -3.49 6.73
N PRO A 46 29.18 -3.41 5.71
CA PRO A 46 30.23 -4.40 5.55
C PRO A 46 31.11 -4.40 6.80
N LEU A 47 31.26 -5.57 7.44
CA LEU A 47 32.24 -5.75 8.50
C LEU A 47 33.65 -5.53 7.89
N ALA A 48 34.22 -4.35 8.15
CA ALA A 48 35.57 -3.88 7.84
C ALA A 48 35.83 -3.20 6.46
N GLY A 49 36.03 -1.88 6.51
CA GLY A 49 37.36 -1.29 6.28
C GLY A 49 37.93 -1.29 4.86
N LEU A 50 37.26 -0.67 3.88
CA LEU A 50 37.97 -0.12 2.72
C LEU A 50 38.49 1.29 3.07
N PRO A 51 39.81 1.52 3.13
CA PRO A 51 40.34 2.84 3.43
C PRO A 51 39.95 3.83 2.33
N GLY A 52 39.29 4.93 2.70
CA GLY A 52 39.00 6.05 1.80
C GLY A 52 37.55 6.23 1.37
N ILE A 53 36.61 5.41 1.86
CA ILE A 53 35.17 5.66 1.66
C ILE A 53 34.51 5.78 3.04
N GLU A 54 34.16 7.00 3.44
CA GLU A 54 33.20 7.24 4.54
C GLU A 54 31.81 6.82 4.05
N VAL A 55 31.56 5.51 3.96
CA VAL A 55 30.18 5.00 3.93
C VAL A 55 29.74 5.05 5.38
N ASP A 56 28.63 5.73 5.67
CA ASP A 56 27.98 5.68 6.98
C ASP A 56 27.93 4.21 7.44
N ALA A 57 28.74 3.89 8.45
CA ALA A 57 29.01 2.51 8.88
C ALA A 57 27.86 1.93 9.72
N HIS A 58 26.63 2.31 9.40
CA HIS A 58 25.43 1.96 10.13
C HIS A 58 24.56 1.10 9.23
N ASP A 59 23.98 0.05 9.82
CA ASP A 59 22.94 -0.73 9.17
C ASP A 59 21.80 0.19 8.72
N GLN A 60 21.22 -0.05 7.55
CA GLN A 60 20.09 0.71 7.05
C GLN A 60 18.85 -0.20 7.03
N LEU A 61 17.71 0.35 7.43
CA LEU A 61 16.46 -0.38 7.45
C LEU A 61 15.32 0.53 6.97
N LEU A 62 14.65 0.11 5.91
CA LEU A 62 13.43 0.73 5.42
C LEU A 62 12.25 -0.22 5.65
N LEU A 63 11.21 0.28 6.33
CA LEU A 63 9.95 -0.43 6.49
C LEU A 63 8.92 0.16 5.53
N VAL A 64 8.29 -0.69 4.72
CA VAL A 64 7.11 -0.34 3.93
C VAL A 64 5.87 -0.78 4.71
N ASP A 65 4.98 0.16 5.00
CA ASP A 65 3.75 -0.04 5.78
C ASP A 65 4.00 -0.68 7.17
N PRO A 66 4.82 -0.06 8.05
CA PRO A 66 5.00 -0.55 9.41
C PRO A 66 3.68 -0.55 10.20
N PRO A 67 3.48 -1.47 11.16
CA PRO A 67 2.39 -1.39 12.12
C PRO A 67 2.59 -0.22 13.08
N ASP A 68 1.51 0.20 13.74
CA ASP A 68 1.51 1.39 14.60
C ASP A 68 2.42 1.25 15.83
N ASP A 69 2.70 0.03 16.25
CA ASP A 69 3.52 -0.34 17.40
C ASP A 69 4.95 -0.76 17.02
N ALA A 70 5.40 -0.50 15.78
CA ALA A 70 6.66 -1.00 15.23
C ALA A 70 7.90 -0.73 16.12
N THR A 71 7.96 0.44 16.77
CA THR A 71 9.08 0.86 17.64
C THR A 71 9.21 0.07 18.93
N TYR A 72 8.11 -0.51 19.44
CA TYR A 72 8.12 -1.37 20.63
C TYR A 72 8.21 -2.84 20.24
N ARG A 73 7.61 -3.18 19.10
CA ARG A 73 7.44 -4.55 18.63
C ARG A 73 8.70 -5.15 18.03
N PHE A 74 9.45 -4.36 17.26
CA PHE A 74 10.64 -4.84 16.56
C PHE A 74 11.91 -4.26 17.17
N ARG A 75 12.97 -5.07 17.18
CA ARG A 75 14.31 -4.54 17.45
C ARG A 75 14.84 -3.85 16.19
N LEU A 76 14.67 -2.53 16.15
CA LEU A 76 15.08 -1.67 15.03
C LEU A 76 16.46 -1.07 15.35
N GLU A 77 17.48 -1.40 14.57
CA GLU A 77 18.87 -0.92 14.76
C GLU A 77 19.37 -0.18 13.52
N GLY A 78 20.28 0.77 13.73
CA GLY A 78 20.90 1.55 12.66
C GLY A 78 20.05 2.74 12.19
N ASN A 79 20.19 3.08 10.92
CA ASN A 79 19.46 4.15 10.24
C ASN A 79 18.12 3.61 9.74
N VAL A 80 17.06 3.85 10.53
CA VAL A 80 15.72 3.32 10.29
C VAL A 80 14.81 4.40 9.74
N ALA A 81 14.07 4.08 8.68
CA ALA A 81 13.05 4.94 8.13
C ALA A 81 11.83 4.13 7.68
N ALA A 82 10.70 4.81 7.48
CA ALA A 82 9.46 4.21 7.04
C ALA A 82 8.86 4.94 5.83
N VAL A 83 8.17 4.17 4.99
CA VAL A 83 7.35 4.67 3.89
C VAL A 83 5.99 3.98 3.94
N PHE A 84 4.93 4.73 3.63
CA PHE A 84 3.57 4.19 3.56
C PHE A 84 3.10 4.14 2.12
N THR A 85 2.48 3.04 1.75
CA THR A 85 1.79 2.91 0.46
C THR A 85 0.36 3.45 0.50
N GLY A 86 -0.20 3.59 1.71
CA GLY A 86 -1.40 4.37 2.00
C GLY A 86 -1.08 5.67 2.76
N ALA A 87 -2.10 6.24 3.40
CA ALA A 87 -1.96 7.48 4.16
C ALA A 87 -0.87 7.36 5.24
N PRO A 88 0.01 8.37 5.39
CA PRO A 88 1.05 8.35 6.42
C PRO A 88 0.47 8.23 7.83
N ARG A 89 1.09 7.39 8.67
CA ARG A 89 0.70 7.19 10.07
C ARG A 89 1.84 7.55 11.01
N ALA A 90 1.50 8.03 12.20
CA ALA A 90 2.46 8.34 13.25
C ALA A 90 2.90 7.05 13.98
N VAL A 91 4.01 6.44 13.52
CA VAL A 91 4.53 5.17 14.04
C VAL A 91 5.81 5.32 14.87
N GLY A 92 6.19 6.56 15.18
CA GLY A 92 7.41 6.87 15.94
C GLY A 92 8.72 6.65 15.17
N LEU A 93 8.65 6.48 13.84
CA LEU A 93 9.81 6.34 12.96
C LEU A 93 9.95 7.56 12.05
N PRO A 94 11.19 7.93 11.65
CA PRO A 94 11.41 8.89 10.58
C PRO A 94 10.69 8.45 9.29
N LEU A 95 9.92 9.36 8.70
CA LEU A 95 9.19 9.09 7.45
C LEU A 95 9.97 9.63 6.26
N LEU A 96 9.98 8.87 5.16
CA LEU A 96 10.49 9.38 3.89
C LEU A 96 9.58 10.51 3.41
N GLU A 97 10.17 11.67 3.15
CA GLU A 97 9.46 12.80 2.56
C GLU A 97 9.26 12.52 1.06
N LEU A 98 8.00 12.52 0.63
CA LEU A 98 7.61 12.25 -0.75
C LEU A 98 6.89 13.47 -1.31
N VAL A 99 7.20 13.79 -2.58
CA VAL A 99 6.52 14.84 -3.33
C VAL A 99 5.55 14.16 -4.30
N PRO A 100 4.22 14.38 -4.18
CA PRO A 100 3.23 13.76 -5.06
C PRO A 100 3.55 13.96 -6.55
N GLY A 101 3.39 12.89 -7.33
CA GLY A 101 3.75 12.85 -8.75
C GLY A 101 5.24 12.62 -9.03
N GLY A 102 6.08 12.63 -7.99
CA GLY A 102 7.51 12.34 -8.09
C GLY A 102 7.83 10.84 -8.13
N VAL A 103 9.03 10.53 -8.60
CA VAL A 103 9.63 9.18 -8.50
C VAL A 103 10.99 9.30 -7.85
N ALA A 104 11.19 8.58 -6.75
CA ALA A 104 12.48 8.48 -6.08
C ALA A 104 13.13 7.13 -6.39
N HIS A 105 14.41 7.17 -6.76
CA HIS A 105 15.24 5.97 -6.93
C HIS A 105 16.13 5.84 -5.71
N VAL A 106 15.87 4.83 -4.89
CA VAL A 106 16.53 4.63 -3.59
C VAL A 106 17.34 3.34 -3.62
N ARG A 107 18.50 3.36 -2.97
CA ARG A 107 19.31 2.16 -2.76
C ARG A 107 19.46 1.91 -1.27
N ILE A 108 19.07 0.70 -0.83
CA ILE A 108 19.27 0.21 0.53
C ILE A 108 20.12 -1.06 0.42
N GLY A 109 21.42 -0.94 0.66
CA GLY A 109 22.36 -2.06 0.50
C GLY A 109 22.42 -2.55 -0.95
N ASP A 110 22.01 -3.79 -1.18
CA ASP A 110 21.93 -4.41 -2.50
C ASP A 110 20.54 -4.28 -3.15
N HIS A 111 19.58 -3.68 -2.45
CA HIS A 111 18.22 -3.48 -2.95
C HIS A 111 18.09 -2.12 -3.62
N PHE A 112 17.65 -2.12 -4.88
CA PHE A 112 17.28 -0.93 -5.63
C PHE A 112 15.77 -0.82 -5.69
N LEU A 113 15.25 0.34 -5.31
CA LEU A 113 13.83 0.61 -5.19
C LEU A 113 13.44 1.81 -6.06
N ASP A 114 12.29 1.69 -6.71
CA ASP A 114 11.58 2.81 -7.33
C ASP A 114 10.36 3.12 -6.44
N ILE A 115 10.29 4.33 -5.91
CA ILE A 115 9.18 4.80 -5.06
C ILE A 115 8.39 5.85 -5.87
N TYR A 116 7.19 5.49 -6.30
CA TYR A 116 6.29 6.36 -7.04
C TYR A 116 5.35 7.06 -6.06
N ALA A 117 5.57 8.35 -5.82
CA ALA A 117 4.78 9.13 -4.87
C ALA A 117 3.41 9.50 -5.47
N GLN A 118 2.35 9.18 -4.73
CA GLN A 118 0.97 9.54 -5.02
C GLN A 118 0.49 10.59 -4.01
N SER A 119 -0.68 11.16 -4.22
CA SER A 119 -1.29 12.15 -3.31
C SER A 119 -1.56 11.58 -1.91
N THR A 120 -1.85 10.28 -1.80
CA THR A 120 -2.18 9.60 -0.52
C THR A 120 -1.14 8.61 -0.02
N GLY A 121 -0.03 8.41 -0.72
CA GLY A 121 0.94 7.38 -0.35
C GLY A 121 1.97 7.14 -1.44
N ALA A 122 2.37 5.89 -1.62
CA ALA A 122 3.36 5.51 -2.61
C ALA A 122 3.13 4.11 -3.18
N ILE A 123 3.66 3.87 -4.37
CA ILE A 123 3.90 2.51 -4.87
C ILE A 123 5.39 2.24 -4.74
N VAL A 124 5.78 1.17 -4.06
CA VAL A 124 7.19 0.78 -3.91
C VAL A 124 7.45 -0.42 -4.81
N SER A 125 8.37 -0.30 -5.75
CA SER A 125 8.81 -1.39 -6.61
C SER A 125 10.27 -1.73 -6.33
N LEU A 126 10.60 -3.02 -6.28
CA LEU A 126 11.96 -3.53 -6.26
C LEU A 126 12.21 -4.26 -7.59
N PRO A 127 12.64 -3.54 -8.64
CA PRO A 127 12.54 -4.05 -10.00
C PRO A 127 13.49 -5.21 -10.30
N ALA A 128 14.61 -5.32 -9.57
CA ALA A 128 15.59 -6.39 -9.74
C ALA A 128 15.09 -7.75 -9.22
N VAL A 129 14.23 -7.73 -8.21
CA VAL A 129 13.68 -8.94 -7.57
C VAL A 129 12.20 -9.16 -7.87
N GLY A 130 11.58 -8.28 -8.67
CA GLY A 130 10.19 -8.42 -9.10
C GLY A 130 9.17 -8.26 -7.97
N VAL A 131 9.47 -7.46 -6.94
CA VAL A 131 8.55 -7.19 -5.82
C VAL A 131 7.85 -5.85 -6.01
N ILE A 132 6.54 -5.78 -5.75
CA ILE A 132 5.75 -4.54 -5.80
C ILE A 132 4.88 -4.46 -4.56
N CYS A 133 4.99 -3.37 -3.79
CA CYS A 133 4.07 -2.99 -2.72
C CYS A 133 3.06 -1.98 -3.26
N SER A 134 1.77 -2.34 -3.23
CA SER A 134 0.73 -1.64 -3.98
C SER A 134 -0.27 -0.86 -3.12
N GLY A 135 -0.14 -0.88 -1.80
CA GLY A 135 -1.14 -0.30 -0.91
C GLY A 135 -2.48 -1.01 -1.00
N ALA A 136 -3.56 -0.25 -1.09
CA ALA A 136 -4.91 -0.79 -1.19
C ALA A 136 -5.23 -1.37 -2.58
N PHE A 137 -4.47 -0.99 -3.61
CA PHE A 137 -4.68 -1.44 -4.98
C PHE A 137 -4.30 -2.91 -5.16
N GLY A 138 -5.12 -3.66 -5.90
CA GLY A 138 -4.94 -5.08 -6.15
C GLY A 138 -5.14 -5.95 -4.90
N SER A 139 -5.76 -5.42 -3.85
CA SER A 139 -6.16 -6.21 -2.69
C SER A 139 -7.32 -7.16 -3.03
N ASP A 140 -7.37 -8.31 -2.37
CA ASP A 140 -8.52 -9.22 -2.39
C ASP A 140 -9.52 -8.95 -1.26
N VAL A 141 -9.20 -8.06 -0.32
CA VAL A 141 -10.01 -7.83 0.89
C VAL A 141 -10.39 -6.39 1.11
N THR A 142 -9.68 -5.43 0.51
CA THR A 142 -10.02 -4.00 0.60
C THR A 142 -10.23 -3.38 -0.79
N LEU A 143 -10.63 -2.11 -0.80
CA LEU A 143 -10.90 -1.32 -1.99
C LEU A 143 -9.85 -0.20 -2.11
N PRO A 144 -9.55 0.26 -3.33
CA PRO A 144 -8.81 1.51 -3.50
C PRO A 144 -9.53 2.66 -2.79
N HIS A 145 -8.76 3.52 -2.11
CA HIS A 145 -9.29 4.70 -1.45
C HIS A 145 -9.25 5.89 -2.41
N ILE A 146 -10.35 6.62 -2.53
CA ILE A 146 -10.43 7.88 -3.27
C ILE A 146 -9.98 9.00 -2.34
N VAL A 147 -8.97 9.77 -2.74
CA VAL A 147 -8.46 10.89 -1.94
C VAL A 147 -9.57 11.94 -1.76
N PRO A 148 -9.71 12.57 -0.59
CA PRO A 148 -10.61 13.71 -0.43
C PRO A 148 -10.36 14.78 -1.51
N GLY A 149 -11.42 15.20 -2.20
CA GLY A 149 -11.34 16.14 -3.33
C GLY A 149 -10.92 15.53 -4.67
N SER A 150 -10.57 14.25 -4.74
CA SER A 150 -10.36 13.52 -6.00
C SER A 150 -11.71 13.16 -6.64
N ASP A 151 -11.78 13.27 -7.96
CA ASP A 151 -12.87 12.72 -8.76
C ASP A 151 -12.66 11.23 -9.08
N GLY A 152 -11.64 10.58 -8.51
CA GLY A 152 -11.23 9.21 -8.78
C GLY A 152 -10.25 9.04 -9.96
N SER A 153 -9.78 10.14 -10.58
CA SER A 153 -8.84 10.07 -11.71
C SER A 153 -7.42 9.67 -11.30
N GLU A 154 -6.92 10.18 -10.17
CA GLU A 154 -5.58 9.88 -9.65
C GLU A 154 -5.42 8.39 -9.29
N GLU A 155 -6.46 7.79 -8.72
CA GLU A 155 -6.50 6.37 -8.38
C GLU A 155 -6.47 5.49 -9.63
N LEU A 156 -7.15 5.91 -10.70
CA LEU A 156 -7.10 5.23 -12.00
C LEU A 156 -5.73 5.38 -12.66
N ASP A 157 -5.06 6.52 -12.50
CA ASP A 157 -3.67 6.70 -12.95
C ASP A 157 -2.70 5.81 -12.17
N THR A 158 -2.94 5.61 -10.88
CA THR A 158 -2.19 4.65 -10.06
C THR A 158 -2.40 3.21 -10.55
N LEU A 159 -3.63 2.82 -10.90
CA LEU A 159 -3.92 1.52 -11.51
C LEU A 159 -3.23 1.33 -12.87
N ARG A 160 -3.16 2.39 -13.69
CA ARG A 160 -2.41 2.38 -14.96
C ARG A 160 -0.90 2.23 -14.73
N LEU A 161 -0.36 2.91 -13.73
CA LEU A 161 1.03 2.74 -13.30
C LEU A 161 1.31 1.29 -12.90
N LEU A 162 0.51 0.70 -12.02
CA LEU A 162 0.67 -0.69 -11.59
C LEU A 162 0.59 -1.67 -12.76
N ALA A 163 -0.39 -1.50 -13.65
CA ALA A 163 -0.51 -2.33 -14.85
C ALA A 163 0.70 -2.21 -15.79
N ARG A 164 1.33 -1.03 -15.87
CA ARG A 164 2.57 -0.82 -16.63
C ARG A 164 3.75 -1.54 -15.96
N LEU A 165 3.93 -1.38 -14.64
CA LEU A 165 5.01 -2.05 -13.90
C LEU A 165 4.95 -3.57 -14.05
N LEU A 166 3.75 -4.15 -14.01
CA LEU A 166 3.52 -5.59 -14.20
C LEU A 166 3.81 -6.09 -15.63
N LYS A 167 3.73 -5.21 -16.64
CA LYS A 167 4.00 -5.56 -18.04
C LYS A 167 5.48 -5.44 -18.39
N GLU A 168 6.19 -4.53 -17.75
CA GLU A 168 7.59 -4.23 -18.08
C GLU A 168 8.57 -5.25 -17.52
N ARG A 169 8.22 -5.93 -16.41
CA ARG A 169 9.15 -6.81 -15.68
C ARG A 169 8.47 -8.07 -15.14
N PRO A 170 9.21 -9.18 -14.98
CA PRO A 170 8.67 -10.38 -14.35
C PRO A 170 8.31 -10.09 -12.89
N LEU A 171 7.07 -10.42 -12.52
CA LEU A 171 6.61 -10.37 -11.14
C LEU A 171 7.11 -11.61 -10.39
N GLN A 172 7.65 -11.39 -9.20
CA GLN A 172 7.89 -12.44 -8.19
C GLN A 172 6.88 -12.36 -7.06
N LEU A 173 6.55 -11.15 -6.59
CA LEU A 173 5.56 -10.97 -5.54
C LEU A 173 4.90 -9.60 -5.58
N PHE A 174 3.57 -9.60 -5.56
CA PHE A 174 2.73 -8.42 -5.43
C PHE A 174 2.14 -8.40 -4.01
N ILE A 175 2.39 -7.32 -3.27
CA ILE A 175 2.13 -7.20 -1.84
C ILE A 175 1.17 -6.02 -1.62
N PRO A 176 -0.13 -6.23 -1.42
CA PRO A 176 -1.01 -5.18 -0.95
C PRO A 176 -0.71 -4.86 0.53
N ALA A 177 -1.03 -3.66 0.99
CA ALA A 177 -0.87 -3.29 2.41
C ALA A 177 -1.76 -4.19 3.32
N VAL A 178 -2.95 -4.53 2.82
CA VAL A 178 -3.88 -5.47 3.46
C VAL A 178 -4.39 -6.45 2.41
N GLY A 179 -4.33 -7.75 2.69
CA GLY A 179 -4.75 -8.83 1.80
C GLY A 179 -3.61 -9.75 1.38
N THR A 180 -3.97 -10.79 0.63
CA THR A 180 -3.05 -11.87 0.28
C THR A 180 -2.02 -11.38 -0.73
N ALA A 181 -0.73 -11.60 -0.44
CA ALA A 181 0.34 -11.41 -1.41
C ALA A 181 0.29 -12.48 -2.51
N VAL A 182 0.49 -12.08 -3.77
CA VAL A 182 0.28 -12.94 -4.95
C VAL A 182 1.50 -12.90 -5.85
N ASN A 183 1.93 -14.07 -6.34
CA ASN A 183 3.07 -14.20 -7.26
C ASN A 183 2.66 -14.42 -8.73
N GLU A 184 1.37 -14.57 -9.01
CA GLU A 184 0.86 -14.79 -10.36
C GLU A 184 0.36 -13.48 -10.99
N THR A 185 1.03 -13.04 -12.06
CA THR A 185 0.69 -11.79 -12.78
C THR A 185 -0.76 -11.76 -13.24
N VAL A 186 -1.31 -12.89 -13.71
CA VAL A 186 -2.71 -12.96 -14.19
C VAL A 186 -3.68 -12.65 -13.06
N ALA A 187 -3.50 -13.30 -11.91
CA ALA A 187 -4.33 -13.06 -10.72
C ALA A 187 -4.23 -11.60 -10.23
N VAL A 188 -3.04 -11.00 -10.27
CA VAL A 188 -2.88 -9.57 -9.94
C VAL A 188 -3.64 -8.69 -10.93
N MET A 189 -3.52 -8.95 -12.23
CA MET A 189 -4.21 -8.18 -13.27
C MET A 189 -5.74 -8.27 -13.15
N GLU A 190 -6.28 -9.43 -12.74
CA GLU A 190 -7.71 -9.59 -12.44
C GLU A 190 -8.14 -8.72 -11.25
N ARG A 191 -7.35 -8.68 -10.17
CA ARG A 191 -7.62 -7.82 -9.00
C ARG A 191 -7.57 -6.33 -9.37
N LEU A 192 -6.60 -5.91 -10.17
CA LEU A 192 -6.52 -4.53 -10.67
C LEU A 192 -7.70 -4.20 -11.61
N ALA A 193 -8.15 -5.15 -12.43
CA ALA A 193 -9.33 -4.95 -13.27
C ALA A 193 -10.61 -4.78 -12.44
N ALA A 194 -10.75 -5.51 -11.32
CA ALA A 194 -11.85 -5.32 -10.38
C ALA A 194 -11.83 -3.93 -9.74
N ASP A 195 -10.64 -3.43 -9.37
CA ASP A 195 -10.46 -2.07 -8.86
C ASP A 195 -10.85 -1.00 -9.89
N VAL A 196 -10.43 -1.18 -11.15
CA VAL A 196 -10.80 -0.31 -12.27
C VAL A 196 -12.32 -0.29 -12.45
N ALA A 197 -12.97 -1.46 -12.42
CA ALA A 197 -14.42 -1.58 -12.58
C ALA A 197 -15.17 -0.88 -11.44
N TYR A 198 -14.72 -1.07 -10.19
CA TYR A 198 -15.28 -0.42 -9.02
C TYR A 198 -15.18 1.11 -9.09
N LEU A 199 -13.98 1.64 -9.32
CA LEU A 199 -13.76 3.09 -9.41
C LEU A 199 -14.53 3.70 -10.59
N HIS A 200 -14.48 3.10 -11.77
CA HIS A 200 -15.27 3.59 -12.91
C HIS A 200 -16.78 3.54 -12.66
N GLY A 201 -17.26 2.51 -11.96
CA GLY A 201 -18.66 2.40 -11.55
C GLY A 201 -19.08 3.60 -10.72
N LEU A 202 -18.36 3.87 -9.62
CA LEU A 202 -18.67 4.98 -8.72
C LEU A 202 -18.61 6.33 -9.43
N ARG A 203 -17.51 6.60 -10.16
CA ARG A 203 -17.30 7.86 -10.91
C ARG A 203 -18.36 8.11 -11.96
N ARG A 204 -18.95 7.05 -12.53
CA ARG A 204 -20.01 7.17 -13.53
C ARG A 204 -21.38 7.32 -12.88
N VAL A 205 -21.63 6.70 -11.74
CA VAL A 205 -22.97 6.69 -11.13
C VAL A 205 -23.19 7.94 -10.28
N ILE A 206 -22.27 8.24 -9.35
CA ILE A 206 -22.51 9.27 -8.32
C ILE A 206 -22.64 10.68 -8.92
N PRO A 207 -21.67 11.20 -9.69
CA PRO A 207 -21.76 12.57 -10.23
C PRO A 207 -22.95 12.72 -11.20
N ASN A 208 -23.28 11.69 -11.97
CA ASN A 208 -24.39 11.74 -12.91
C ASN A 208 -25.75 11.69 -12.20
N ALA A 209 -25.90 10.88 -11.14
CA ALA A 209 -27.13 10.82 -10.36
C ALA A 209 -27.38 12.17 -9.64
N LEU A 210 -26.34 12.76 -9.05
CA LEU A 210 -26.41 14.11 -8.47
C LEU A 210 -26.77 15.17 -9.52
N ALA A 211 -26.12 15.16 -10.69
CA ALA A 211 -26.42 16.12 -11.76
C ALA A 211 -27.87 16.00 -12.30
N ARG A 212 -28.50 14.83 -12.15
CA ARG A 212 -29.92 14.60 -12.46
C ARG A 212 -30.88 15.04 -11.35
N GLY A 213 -30.35 15.46 -10.19
CA GLY A 213 -31.16 15.84 -9.03
C GLY A 213 -31.82 14.65 -8.34
N GLU A 214 -31.22 13.46 -8.41
CA GLU A 214 -31.70 12.30 -7.65
C GLU A 214 -31.55 12.55 -6.15
N ALA A 215 -32.50 12.02 -5.37
CA ALA A 215 -32.44 12.07 -3.91
C ALA A 215 -31.22 11.30 -3.40
N LEU A 216 -30.58 11.79 -2.34
CA LEU A 216 -29.34 11.22 -1.82
C LEU A 216 -29.51 9.73 -1.48
N GLU A 217 -30.63 9.34 -0.90
CA GLU A 217 -30.89 7.94 -0.55
C GLU A 217 -30.89 7.04 -1.80
N THR A 218 -31.30 7.58 -2.95
CA THR A 218 -31.25 6.84 -4.23
C THR A 218 -29.81 6.72 -4.73
N VAL A 219 -29.01 7.78 -4.61
CA VAL A 219 -27.59 7.77 -4.99
C VAL A 219 -26.82 6.75 -4.15
N GLU A 220 -27.07 6.72 -2.84
CA GLU A 220 -26.46 5.78 -1.90
C GLU A 220 -26.84 4.33 -2.24
N VAL A 221 -28.13 4.03 -2.46
CA VAL A 221 -28.57 2.69 -2.87
C VAL A 221 -27.92 2.25 -4.19
N LEU A 222 -27.77 3.16 -5.15
CA LEU A 222 -27.07 2.87 -6.41
C LEU A 222 -25.58 2.62 -6.16
N ALA A 223 -24.93 3.40 -5.29
CA ALA A 223 -23.53 3.24 -4.96
C ALA A 223 -23.26 1.92 -4.23
N ASP A 224 -24.10 1.55 -3.26
CA ASP A 224 -24.01 0.29 -2.52
C ASP A 224 -24.07 -0.92 -3.46
N SER A 225 -24.86 -0.83 -4.54
CA SER A 225 -24.94 -1.89 -5.56
C SER A 225 -23.63 -2.12 -6.33
N LEU A 226 -22.70 -1.16 -6.27
CA LEU A 226 -21.37 -1.23 -6.91
C LEU A 226 -20.30 -1.82 -6.00
N LEU A 227 -20.59 -2.09 -4.72
CA LEU A 227 -19.66 -2.79 -3.84
C LEU A 227 -19.37 -4.20 -4.37
N PRO A 228 -18.11 -4.56 -4.67
CA PRO A 228 -17.80 -5.90 -5.18
C PRO A 228 -18.16 -6.99 -4.16
N ALA A 229 -19.02 -7.93 -4.55
CA ALA A 229 -19.49 -9.00 -3.67
C ALA A 229 -18.35 -9.81 -3.03
N ALA A 230 -17.27 -10.04 -3.78
CA ALA A 230 -16.08 -10.75 -3.31
C ALA A 230 -15.33 -10.03 -2.17
N ARG A 231 -15.57 -8.72 -1.99
CA ARG A 231 -14.92 -7.87 -0.99
C ARG A 231 -15.93 -7.27 -0.02
N ASN A 232 -17.11 -7.87 0.12
CA ASN A 232 -18.15 -7.37 1.01
C ASN A 232 -17.87 -7.77 2.48
N ASN A 233 -16.88 -7.11 3.07
CA ASN A 233 -16.54 -7.23 4.48
C ASN A 233 -16.59 -5.84 5.16
N ALA A 234 -16.59 -5.80 6.49
CA ALA A 234 -16.76 -4.57 7.26
C ALA A 234 -15.70 -3.50 6.93
N HIS A 235 -14.45 -3.91 6.68
CA HIS A 235 -13.38 -2.98 6.33
C HIS A 235 -13.60 -2.35 4.95
N ALA A 236 -13.90 -3.16 3.93
CA ALA A 236 -14.21 -2.67 2.60
C ALA A 236 -15.50 -1.85 2.54
N GLN A 237 -16.50 -2.14 3.38
CA GLN A 237 -17.70 -1.29 3.51
C GLN A 237 -17.36 0.10 4.07
N ALA A 238 -16.45 0.18 5.05
CA ALA A 238 -16.01 1.47 5.57
C ALA A 238 -15.27 2.28 4.49
N VAL A 239 -14.38 1.64 3.73
CA VAL A 239 -13.69 2.29 2.59
C VAL A 239 -14.69 2.68 1.51
N HIS A 240 -15.69 1.84 1.23
CA HIS A 240 -16.74 2.14 0.26
C HIS A 240 -17.52 3.40 0.64
N SER A 241 -18.00 3.46 1.89
CA SER A 241 -18.73 4.62 2.40
C SER A 241 -17.88 5.90 2.32
N ALA A 242 -16.60 5.84 2.69
CA ALA A 242 -15.67 6.96 2.55
C ALA A 242 -15.49 7.41 1.09
N ASN A 243 -15.37 6.46 0.16
CA ASN A 243 -15.25 6.76 -1.27
C ASN A 243 -16.52 7.40 -1.85
N VAL A 244 -17.70 6.92 -1.44
CA VAL A 244 -18.98 7.52 -1.84
C VAL A 244 -19.05 8.96 -1.35
N HIS A 245 -18.72 9.20 -0.08
CA HIS A 245 -18.68 10.54 0.50
C HIS A 245 -17.71 11.48 -0.24
N ALA A 246 -16.48 11.03 -0.49
CA ALA A 246 -15.48 11.82 -1.21
C ALA A 246 -15.96 12.22 -2.62
N LEU A 247 -16.66 11.33 -3.32
CA LEU A 247 -17.22 11.62 -4.65
C LEU A 247 -18.45 12.52 -4.60
N LEU A 248 -19.29 12.42 -3.57
CA LEU A 248 -20.40 13.34 -3.34
C LEU A 248 -19.86 14.76 -3.13
N GLU A 249 -18.86 14.93 -2.25
CA GLU A 249 -18.20 16.21 -1.99
C GLU A 249 -17.54 16.77 -3.27
N ALA A 250 -16.80 15.94 -4.00
CA ALA A 250 -16.15 16.35 -5.26
C ALA A 250 -17.18 16.75 -6.34
N ALA A 251 -18.37 16.16 -6.32
CA ALA A 251 -19.48 16.51 -7.21
C ALA A 251 -20.28 17.74 -6.75
N GLY A 252 -19.88 18.38 -5.64
CA GLY A 252 -20.50 19.61 -5.13
C GLY A 252 -21.68 19.39 -4.20
N TYR A 253 -21.87 18.18 -3.67
CA TYR A 253 -22.81 17.95 -2.58
C TYR A 253 -22.21 18.54 -1.29
N VAL A 254 -22.84 19.59 -0.77
CA VAL A 254 -22.57 20.12 0.56
C VAL A 254 -23.63 19.50 1.46
N GLY A 255 -23.25 18.51 2.26
CA GLY A 255 -24.15 17.96 3.27
C GLY A 255 -24.57 19.07 4.25
N ASP A 256 -25.79 18.99 4.78
CA ASP A 256 -26.15 19.79 5.95
C ASP A 256 -25.17 19.41 7.07
N GLU A 257 -24.37 20.37 7.54
CA GLU A 257 -23.57 20.21 8.76
C GLU A 257 -24.51 19.79 9.91
N PRO A 258 -24.13 18.81 10.75
CA PRO A 258 -24.85 18.56 12.00
C PRO A 258 -24.77 19.75 12.96
#